data_AF-A0A117NF52-F1
#
_entry.id   AF-A0A117NF52-F1
#
_cell.length_a   1.000
_cell.length_b   1.000
_cell.length_c   1.000
_cell.angle_alpha   90.00
_cell.angle_beta   90.00
_cell.angle_gamma   90.00
#
_symmetry.space_group_name_H-M   'P 1'
#
loop_
_entity.id
_entity.type
_entity.pdbx_description
1 polymer ?
#
loop_
_entity_poly.entity_id
_entity_poly.type
_entity_poly.pdbx_seq_one_letter_code
_entity_poly.pdbx_strand_id
1 'polypeptide(L)'
;MDRVVAQISQSLSWDYLIALESSLNARGVMNTKIQAELDHHALNLARRYLMKKGRLGAGPFSAAEEEILDALAEAVTTLRRSGRLPHDIIKSLGAGGLIAAVQRSVSHCGLLRCRTDFESDAVLRGIFEAIVNRHPTAFSAETVRLASLHAV
;
A
#
# COMPACT_ATOMS: atom_id res chain seq x y z
N MET A 1 10.82 22.26 16.99
CA MET A 1 10.63 21.30 15.88
C MET A 1 10.85 19.86 16.33
N ASP A 2 11.88 19.54 17.12
CA ASP A 2 12.16 18.16 17.54
C ASP A 2 11.06 17.49 18.39
N ARG A 3 10.32 18.28 19.18
CA ARG A 3 9.15 17.76 19.92
C ARG A 3 8.02 17.27 19.01
N VAL A 4 7.84 17.89 17.84
CA VAL A 4 6.79 17.48 16.87
C VAL A 4 7.19 16.19 16.17
N VAL A 5 8.45 16.08 15.76
CA VAL A 5 9.03 14.84 15.20
C VAL A 5 8.86 13.69 16.20
N ALA A 6 9.25 13.88 17.45
CA ALA A 6 9.08 12.86 18.49
C ALA A 6 7.61 12.46 18.73
N GLN A 7 6.67 13.41 18.62
CA GLN A 7 5.23 13.13 18.73
C GLN A 7 4.70 12.32 17.54
N ILE A 8 5.20 12.59 16.32
CA ILE A 8 4.84 11.82 15.12
C ILE A 8 5.27 10.37 15.32
N SER A 9 6.54 10.12 15.65
CA SER A 9 7.09 8.76 15.76
C SER A 9 6.43 7.91 16.86
N GLN A 10 5.76 8.54 17.83
CA GLN A 10 5.05 7.85 18.92
C GLN A 10 3.56 7.60 18.64
N SER A 11 2.97 8.23 17.62
CA SER A 11 1.53 8.12 17.38
C SER A 11 1.15 6.74 16.82
N LEU A 12 0.09 6.15 17.34
CA LEU A 12 -0.47 4.89 16.83
C LEU A 12 -1.80 5.09 16.09
N SER A 13 -2.26 6.34 15.97
CA SER A 13 -3.58 6.67 15.44
C SER A 13 -3.49 7.44 14.13
N TRP A 14 -4.20 6.93 13.12
CA TRP A 14 -4.41 7.59 11.85
C TRP A 14 -5.10 8.95 12.01
N ASP A 15 -6.15 9.01 12.84
CA ASP A 15 -6.93 10.23 13.04
C ASP A 15 -6.07 11.34 13.65
N TYR A 16 -5.18 10.97 14.58
CA TYR A 16 -4.24 11.91 15.17
C TYR A 16 -3.25 12.46 14.14
N LEU A 17 -2.66 11.58 13.30
CA LEU A 17 -1.70 12.02 12.28
C LEU A 17 -2.34 12.94 11.25
N ILE A 18 -3.54 12.62 10.78
CA ILE A 18 -4.27 13.45 9.81
C ILE A 18 -4.62 14.81 10.43
N ALA A 19 -5.06 14.83 11.69
CA ALA A 19 -5.33 16.08 12.40
C ALA A 19 -4.07 16.92 12.62
N LEU A 20 -2.94 16.27 12.95
CA LEU A 20 -1.65 16.91 13.12
C LEU A 20 -1.15 17.51 11.80
N GLU A 21 -1.20 16.74 10.71
CA GLU A 21 -0.85 17.17 9.35
C GLU A 21 -1.69 18.39 8.93
N SER A 22 -3.02 18.30 9.09
CA SER A 22 -3.95 19.40 8.77
C SER A 22 -3.65 20.66 9.59
N SER A 23 -3.36 20.50 10.89
CA SER A 23 -3.02 21.62 11.78
C SER A 23 -1.68 22.26 11.43
N LEU A 24 -0.66 21.47 11.07
CA LEU A 24 0.65 21.97 10.67
C LEU A 24 0.57 22.73 9.33
N ASN A 25 -0.21 22.21 8.38
CA ASN A 25 -0.50 22.87 7.11
C ASN A 25 -1.25 24.19 7.31
N ALA A 26 -2.32 24.21 8.11
CA ALA A 26 -3.10 25.43 8.37
C ALA A 26 -2.28 26.53 9.07
N ARG A 27 -1.28 26.16 9.86
CA ARG A 27 -0.36 27.09 10.54
C ARG A 27 0.82 27.54 9.67
N GLY A 28 0.98 26.99 8.46
CA GLY A 28 2.10 27.31 7.57
C GLY A 28 3.47 26.90 8.11
N VAL A 29 3.52 25.93 9.04
CA VAL A 29 4.77 25.45 9.67
C VAL A 29 5.25 24.11 9.12
N MET A 30 4.59 23.60 8.08
CA MET A 30 5.00 22.38 7.39
C MET A 30 6.31 22.62 6.64
N ASN A 31 7.34 21.86 6.99
CA ASN A 31 8.62 21.88 6.28
C ASN A 31 8.97 20.47 5.79
N THR A 32 10.00 20.37 4.97
CA THR A 32 10.42 19.10 4.34
C THR A 32 10.77 18.01 5.34
N LYS A 33 11.38 18.36 6.48
CA LYS A 33 11.71 17.40 7.54
C LYS A 33 10.46 16.84 8.22
N ILE A 34 9.48 17.70 8.53
CA ILE A 34 8.21 17.30 9.15
C ILE A 34 7.41 16.45 8.16
N GLN A 35 7.35 16.86 6.89
CA GLN A 35 6.66 16.11 5.84
C GLN A 35 7.25 14.70 5.69
N ALA A 36 8.58 14.60 5.59
CA ALA A 36 9.26 13.30 5.48
C ALA A 36 9.00 12.38 6.68
N GLU A 37 8.98 12.93 7.91
CA GLU A 37 8.66 12.15 9.10
C GLU A 37 7.19 11.70 9.12
N LEU A 38 6.25 12.58 8.72
CA LEU A 38 4.83 12.23 8.59
C LEU A 38 4.64 11.12 7.56
N ASP A 39 5.28 11.21 6.40
CA ASP A 39 5.19 10.21 5.34
C ASP A 39 5.79 8.88 5.79
N HIS A 40 6.99 8.90 6.38
CA HIS A 40 7.63 7.69 6.92
C HIS A 40 6.75 7.00 7.96
N HIS A 41 6.18 7.78 8.89
CA HIS A 41 5.38 7.22 9.96
C HIS A 41 3.99 6.74 9.49
N ALA A 42 3.39 7.44 8.53
CA ALA A 42 2.15 7.00 7.88
C ALA A 42 2.36 5.66 7.13
N LEU A 43 3.47 5.52 6.40
CA LEU A 43 3.84 4.25 5.76
C LEU A 43 4.00 3.12 6.78
N ASN A 44 4.67 3.36 7.90
CA ASN A 44 4.82 2.37 8.97
C ASN A 44 3.46 1.93 9.56
N LEU A 45 2.53 2.88 9.77
CA LEU A 45 1.18 2.55 10.22
C LEU A 45 0.38 1.79 9.16
N ALA A 46 0.56 2.13 7.88
CA ALA A 46 -0.10 1.45 6.77
C ALA A 46 0.38 0.00 6.66
N ARG A 47 1.70 -0.23 6.71
CA ARG A 47 2.28 -1.59 6.75
C ARG A 47 1.74 -2.41 7.93
N ARG A 48 1.78 -1.86 9.15
CA ARG A 48 1.21 -2.54 10.35
C ARG A 48 -0.28 -2.84 10.21
N TYR A 49 -1.05 -1.89 9.65
CA TYR A 49 -2.47 -2.05 9.40
C TYR A 49 -2.73 -3.19 8.41
N LEU A 50 -2.02 -3.21 7.28
CA LEU A 50 -2.12 -4.25 6.24
C LEU A 50 -1.74 -5.62 6.79
N MET A 51 -0.64 -5.72 7.54
CA MET A 51 -0.24 -6.98 8.17
C MET A 51 -1.34 -7.50 9.11
N LYS A 52 -1.85 -6.64 9.99
CA LYS A 52 -2.88 -7.02 10.97
C LYS A 52 -4.23 -7.36 10.32
N LYS A 53 -4.70 -6.55 9.38
CA LYS A 53 -6.04 -6.68 8.78
C LYS A 53 -6.09 -7.63 7.60
N GLY A 54 -5.03 -7.67 6.79
CA GLY A 54 -4.83 -8.65 5.73
C GLY A 54 -4.43 -10.03 6.24
N ARG A 55 -4.21 -10.18 7.56
CA ARG A 55 -3.76 -11.42 8.22
C ARG A 55 -2.47 -11.98 7.61
N LEU A 56 -1.59 -11.07 7.21
CA LEU A 56 -0.26 -11.44 6.73
C LEU A 56 0.52 -11.89 7.95
N GLY A 57 1.16 -13.06 7.88
CA GLY A 57 1.98 -13.57 8.99
C GLY A 57 3.08 -12.59 9.39
N ALA A 58 3.70 -12.81 10.55
CA ALA A 58 4.82 -12.01 11.04
C ALA A 58 6.19 -12.46 10.49
N GLY A 59 6.20 -13.38 9.53
CA GLY A 59 7.42 -14.00 9.00
C GLY A 59 8.23 -13.05 8.13
N PRO A 60 9.46 -13.43 7.74
CA PRO A 60 10.19 -12.66 6.76
C PRO A 60 9.44 -12.73 5.43
N PHE A 61 9.10 -11.58 4.88
CA PHE A 61 8.56 -11.47 3.54
C PHE A 61 9.68 -11.65 2.53
N SER A 62 9.36 -12.27 1.39
CA SER A 62 10.26 -12.26 0.22
C SER A 62 10.42 -10.84 -0.33
N ALA A 63 11.44 -10.61 -1.15
CA ALA A 63 11.68 -9.30 -1.78
C ALA A 63 10.46 -8.81 -2.60
N ALA A 64 9.78 -9.72 -3.29
CA ALA A 64 8.56 -9.41 -4.02
C ALA A 64 7.42 -9.03 -3.06
N GLU A 65 7.23 -9.78 -1.97
CA GLU A 65 6.20 -9.47 -0.98
C GLU A 65 6.43 -8.14 -0.27
N GLU A 66 7.68 -7.83 0.10
CA GLU A 66 8.04 -6.53 0.68
C GLU A 66 7.65 -5.39 -0.25
N GLU A 67 7.98 -5.52 -1.53
CA GLU A 67 7.67 -4.50 -2.51
C GLU A 67 6.16 -4.33 -2.76
N ILE A 68 5.41 -5.44 -2.77
CA ILE A 68 3.94 -5.37 -2.83
C ILE A 68 3.40 -4.68 -1.58
N LEU A 69 3.93 -5.01 -0.41
CA LEU A 69 3.50 -4.43 0.86
C LEU A 69 3.77 -2.92 0.91
N ASP A 70 4.91 -2.47 0.39
CA ASP A 70 5.24 -1.04 0.27
C ASP A 70 4.29 -0.31 -0.69
N ALA A 71 4.07 -0.84 -1.90
CA ALA A 71 3.14 -0.27 -2.87
C ALA A 71 1.71 -0.15 -2.30
N LEU A 72 1.24 -1.18 -1.60
CA LEU A 72 -0.06 -1.15 -0.93
C LEU A 72 -0.08 -0.17 0.25
N ALA A 73 1.01 -0.04 1.00
CA ALA A 73 1.10 0.88 2.13
C ALA A 73 1.04 2.35 1.68
N GLU A 74 1.66 2.69 0.55
CA GLU A 74 1.55 4.00 -0.09
C GLU A 74 0.09 4.32 -0.48
N ALA A 75 -0.59 3.37 -1.11
CA ALA A 75 -2.00 3.54 -1.47
C ALA A 75 -2.91 3.69 -0.25
N VAL A 76 -2.71 2.87 0.79
CA VAL A 76 -3.43 3.00 2.07
C VAL A 76 -3.21 4.37 2.69
N THR A 77 -1.97 4.87 2.69
CA THR A 77 -1.65 6.21 3.22
C THR A 77 -2.43 7.28 2.48
N THR A 78 -2.45 7.22 1.15
CA THR A 78 -3.21 8.14 0.29
C THR A 78 -4.71 8.08 0.57
N LEU A 79 -5.28 6.86 0.65
CA LEU A 79 -6.69 6.67 0.97
C LEU A 79 -7.04 7.24 2.34
N ARG A 80 -6.23 6.96 3.36
CA ARG A 80 -6.45 7.45 4.73
C ARG A 80 -6.45 8.97 4.80
N ARG A 81 -5.49 9.62 4.13
CA ARG A 81 -5.45 11.10 4.02
C ARG A 81 -6.70 11.67 3.33
N SER A 82 -7.27 10.93 2.38
CA SER A 82 -8.55 11.29 1.74
C SER A 82 -9.81 10.93 2.55
N GLY A 83 -9.66 10.39 3.77
CA GLY A 83 -10.78 9.95 4.61
C GLY A 83 -11.44 8.63 4.16
N ARG A 84 -10.80 7.91 3.23
CA ARG A 84 -11.28 6.62 2.71
C ARG A 84 -10.61 5.44 3.42
N LEU A 85 -11.28 4.30 3.39
CA LEU A 85 -10.79 3.04 3.95
C LEU A 85 -10.40 2.07 2.82
N PRO A 86 -9.28 1.33 2.95
CA PRO A 86 -8.74 0.43 1.91
C PRO A 86 -9.44 -0.94 1.91
N HIS A 87 -10.75 -0.96 1.66
CA HIS A 87 -11.56 -2.16 1.81
C HIS A 87 -11.20 -3.27 0.81
N ASP A 88 -10.96 -2.90 -0.46
CA ASP A 88 -10.68 -3.87 -1.51
C ASP A 88 -9.27 -4.44 -1.37
N ILE A 89 -8.30 -3.62 -0.96
CA ILE A 89 -6.97 -4.08 -0.56
C ILE A 89 -7.07 -5.15 0.53
N ILE A 90 -7.75 -4.85 1.65
CA ILE A 90 -7.84 -5.80 2.78
C ILE A 90 -8.55 -7.10 2.39
N LYS A 91 -9.64 -6.99 1.63
CA LYS A 91 -10.39 -8.15 1.15
C LYS A 91 -9.55 -9.03 0.22
N SER A 92 -8.77 -8.42 -0.68
CA SER A 92 -7.89 -9.15 -1.58
C SER A 92 -6.77 -9.86 -0.82
N LEU A 93 -6.13 -9.19 0.14
CA LEU A 93 -5.10 -9.82 0.98
C LEU A 93 -5.66 -10.99 1.80
N GLY A 94 -6.85 -10.83 2.39
CA GLY A 94 -7.49 -11.91 3.17
C GLY A 94 -7.83 -13.16 2.35
N ALA A 95 -7.90 -13.05 1.03
CA ALA A 95 -8.23 -14.16 0.13
C ALA A 95 -6.99 -14.95 -0.37
N GLY A 96 -5.77 -14.61 0.06
CA GLY A 96 -4.59 -15.40 -0.33
C GLY A 96 -3.21 -14.76 -0.13
N GLY A 97 -3.10 -13.66 0.62
CA GLY A 97 -1.84 -12.97 0.84
C GLY A 97 -1.42 -12.05 -0.31
N LEU A 98 -0.18 -11.55 -0.23
CA LEU A 98 0.37 -10.52 -1.11
C LEU A 98 0.54 -11.00 -2.56
N ILE A 99 1.21 -12.14 -2.76
CA ILE A 99 1.45 -12.71 -4.10
C ILE A 99 0.12 -13.04 -4.79
N ALA A 100 -0.80 -13.73 -4.12
CA ALA A 100 -2.08 -14.10 -4.73
C ALA A 100 -2.94 -12.87 -5.07
N ALA A 101 -2.85 -11.80 -4.26
CA ALA A 101 -3.54 -10.54 -4.54
C ALA A 101 -3.04 -9.91 -5.85
N VAL A 102 -1.72 -9.87 -6.06
CA VAL A 102 -1.12 -9.39 -7.31
C VAL A 102 -1.48 -10.29 -8.49
N GLN A 103 -1.35 -11.61 -8.33
CA GLN A 103 -1.68 -12.55 -9.40
C GLN A 103 -3.13 -12.41 -9.86
N ARG A 104 -4.07 -12.23 -8.94
CA ARG A 104 -5.47 -11.95 -9.30
C ARG A 104 -5.59 -10.63 -10.06
N SER A 105 -5.00 -9.56 -9.54
CA SER A 105 -5.09 -8.23 -10.17
C SER A 105 -4.51 -8.22 -11.60
N VAL A 106 -3.36 -8.85 -11.81
CA VAL A 106 -2.73 -8.95 -13.14
C VAL A 106 -3.48 -9.92 -14.05
N SER A 107 -3.90 -11.09 -13.53
CA SER A 107 -4.49 -12.15 -14.35
C SER A 107 -5.96 -11.93 -14.70
N HIS A 108 -6.69 -11.03 -14.02
CA HIS A 108 -8.10 -10.73 -14.31
C HIS A 108 -8.31 -9.85 -15.56
N CYS A 109 -7.69 -10.22 -16.67
CA CYS A 109 -7.85 -9.59 -18.00
C CYS A 109 -9.04 -10.15 -18.81
N GLY A 110 -10.12 -10.64 -18.17
CA GLY A 110 -11.25 -11.25 -18.90
C GLY A 110 -12.59 -11.27 -18.15
N LEU A 111 -13.66 -10.86 -18.87
CA LEU A 111 -15.13 -10.93 -18.75
C LEU A 111 -15.88 -11.13 -17.41
N LEU A 112 -15.25 -11.58 -16.33
CA LEU A 112 -15.84 -11.68 -14.99
C LEU A 112 -15.10 -10.71 -14.06
N ARG A 113 -15.63 -9.48 -13.97
CA ARG A 113 -15.21 -8.42 -13.03
C ARG A 113 -15.48 -8.83 -11.58
N CYS A 114 -14.73 -9.79 -11.06
CA CYS A 114 -14.83 -10.19 -9.66
C CYS A 114 -13.88 -9.36 -8.79
N ARG A 115 -14.44 -8.29 -8.20
CA ARG A 115 -14.24 -7.89 -6.78
C ARG A 115 -12.80 -7.56 -6.30
N THR A 116 -11.84 -7.31 -7.17
CA THR A 116 -10.47 -6.90 -6.79
C THR A 116 -10.01 -5.69 -7.61
N ASP A 117 -10.85 -4.65 -7.61
CA ASP A 117 -10.52 -3.39 -8.26
C ASP A 117 -9.61 -2.56 -7.33
N PHE A 118 -8.33 -2.90 -7.35
CA PHE A 118 -7.30 -2.15 -6.66
C PHE A 118 -7.19 -0.70 -7.16
N GLU A 119 -7.68 -0.39 -8.37
CA GLU A 119 -7.74 0.98 -8.89
C GLU A 119 -8.77 1.82 -8.13
N SER A 120 -9.84 1.19 -7.62
CA SER A 120 -10.81 1.83 -6.71
C SER A 120 -10.13 2.36 -5.44
N ASP A 121 -9.09 1.66 -5.00
CA ASP A 121 -8.21 1.96 -3.86
C ASP A 121 -6.93 2.71 -4.30
N ALA A 122 -6.92 3.30 -5.50
CA ALA A 122 -5.85 4.12 -6.08
C ALA A 122 -4.52 3.39 -6.33
N VAL A 123 -4.51 2.06 -6.39
CA VAL A 123 -3.34 1.28 -6.82
C VAL A 123 -3.45 1.06 -8.32
N LEU A 124 -2.59 1.72 -9.08
CA LEU A 124 -2.54 1.56 -10.54
C LEU A 124 -2.06 0.16 -10.92
N ARG A 125 -2.71 -0.45 -11.90
CA ARG A 125 -2.36 -1.80 -12.38
C ARG A 125 -0.90 -1.94 -12.81
N GLY A 126 -0.35 -0.90 -13.46
CA GLY A 126 1.03 -0.88 -13.92
C GLY A 126 2.07 -1.05 -12.80
N ILE A 127 1.72 -0.70 -11.55
CA ILE A 127 2.60 -0.93 -10.40
C ILE A 127 2.80 -2.43 -10.17
N PHE A 128 1.72 -3.22 -10.18
CA PHE A 128 1.81 -4.67 -10.00
C PHE A 128 2.48 -5.38 -11.17
N GLU A 129 2.20 -4.95 -12.40
CA GLU A 129 2.87 -5.48 -13.59
C GLU A 129 4.38 -5.23 -13.52
N ALA A 130 4.80 -4.03 -13.10
CA ALA A 130 6.21 -3.70 -12.89
C ALA A 130 6.87 -4.53 -11.77
N ILE A 131 6.13 -4.86 -10.70
CA ILE A 131 6.63 -5.75 -9.64
C ILE A 131 6.79 -7.18 -10.19
N VAL A 132 5.81 -7.69 -10.92
CA VAL A 132 5.89 -9.03 -11.55
C VAL A 132 7.08 -9.13 -12.49
N ASN A 133 7.31 -8.11 -13.32
CA ASN A 133 8.42 -8.08 -14.27
C ASN A 133 9.80 -8.04 -13.58
N ARG A 134 9.89 -7.47 -12.37
CA ARG A 134 11.14 -7.44 -11.57
C ARG A 134 11.38 -8.70 -10.75
N HIS A 135 10.32 -9.40 -10.35
CA HIS A 135 10.39 -10.64 -9.56
C HIS A 135 9.67 -11.82 -10.24
N PRO A 136 9.98 -12.17 -11.50
CA PRO A 136 9.18 -13.12 -12.27
C PRO A 136 9.13 -14.52 -11.63
N THR A 137 10.16 -14.90 -10.89
CA THR A 137 10.24 -16.21 -10.19
C THR A 137 9.28 -16.33 -9.00
N ALA A 138 8.74 -15.22 -8.50
CA ALA A 138 7.78 -15.21 -7.39
C ALA A 138 6.33 -15.44 -7.85
N PHE A 139 6.06 -15.44 -9.16
CA PHE A 139 4.72 -15.51 -9.74
C PHE A 139 4.56 -16.70 -10.68
N SER A 140 3.32 -17.08 -10.96
CA SER A 140 3.04 -18.10 -11.99
C SER A 140 3.45 -17.62 -13.38
N ALA A 141 3.85 -18.57 -14.23
CA ALA A 141 4.25 -18.28 -15.61
C ALA A 141 3.18 -17.50 -16.41
N GLU A 142 1.90 -17.79 -16.15
CA GLU A 142 0.79 -17.07 -16.78
C GLU A 142 0.72 -15.60 -16.33
N THR A 143 0.90 -15.33 -15.03
CA THR A 143 0.94 -13.96 -14.51
C THR A 143 2.10 -13.18 -15.11
N VAL A 144 3.29 -13.79 -15.21
CA VAL A 144 4.48 -13.17 -15.84
C VAL A 144 4.22 -12.86 -17.32
N ARG A 145 3.62 -13.81 -18.04
CA ARG A 145 3.24 -13.62 -19.45
C ARG A 145 2.29 -12.43 -19.62
N LEU A 146 1.25 -12.34 -18.79
CA LEU A 146 0.27 -11.25 -18.86
C LEU A 146 0.86 -9.89 -18.47
N ALA A 147 1.73 -9.84 -17.46
CA ALA A 147 2.43 -8.60 -17.08
C ALA A 147 3.37 -8.09 -18.17
N SER A 148 3.98 -9.00 -18.94
CA SER A 148 4.90 -8.66 -20.03
C SER A 148 4.18 -8.07 -21.26
N LEU A 149 2.89 -8.37 -21.43
CA LEU A 149 2.08 -7.86 -22.56
C LEU A 149 1.66 -6.39 -22.40
N HIS A 150 1.68 -5.87 -21.17
CA HIS A 150 1.21 -4.53 -20.83
C HIS A 150 2.34 -3.55 -20.50
N ALA A 151 3.61 -4.01 -20.56
CA ALA A 151 4.78 -3.15 -20.44
C ALA A 151 5.01 -2.37 -21.75
N VAL A 152 4.24 -1.30 -21.97
CA VAL A 152 4.41 -0.32 -23.05
C VAL A 152 4.54 1.07 -22.46
#